data_AF-A0A316FVW8-F1
#
_entry.id   AF-A0A316FVW8-F1
#
_cell.length_a   1.000
_cell.length_b   1.000
_cell.length_c   1.000
_cell.angle_alpha   90.00
_cell.angle_beta   90.00
_cell.angle_gamma   90.00
#
_symmetry.space_group_name_H-M   'P 1'
#
loop_
_entity.id
_entity.type
_entity.pdbx_description
1 polymer ?
#
loop_
_entity_poly.entity_id
_entity_poly.type
_entity_poly.pdbx_seq_one_letter_code
_entity_poly.pdbx_strand_id
1 'polypeptide(L)' 'MKFFLLVLFTGLLVACEKSDKDKREESRIYHSCVERGVEYFKEIGSWPTLKSPPNKGRHAIEVAQERCKRQPKTAF' A
#
# COMPACT_ATOMS: atom_id res chain seq x y z
N MET A 1 38.07 -4.51 -41.38
CA MET A 1 37.50 -3.63 -40.33
C MET A 1 36.08 -4.10 -40.02
N LYS A 2 35.93 -5.02 -39.06
CA LYS A 2 34.69 -5.82 -38.89
C LYS A 2 34.45 -6.13 -37.41
N PHE A 3 34.54 -5.11 -36.55
CA PHE A 3 34.42 -5.26 -35.09
C PHE A 3 33.68 -4.12 -34.38
N PHE A 4 32.94 -3.28 -35.10
CA PHE A 4 32.23 -2.13 -34.51
C PHE A 4 30.71 -2.29 -34.39
N LEU A 5 30.14 -3.45 -34.74
CA LEU A 5 28.69 -3.66 -34.82
C LEU A 5 28.07 -4.48 -33.68
N LEU A 6 28.87 -4.99 -32.72
CA LEU A 6 28.38 -5.94 -31.71
C LEU A 6 28.14 -5.34 -30.31
N VAL A 7 28.49 -4.08 -30.06
CA VAL A 7 28.41 -3.48 -28.71
C VAL A 7 27.16 -2.61 -28.50
N LEU A 8 26.39 -2.33 -29.57
CA LEU A 8 25.24 -1.42 -29.52
C LEU A 8 23.90 -2.11 -29.13
N PHE A 9 23.84 -3.44 -29.04
CA PHE A 9 22.58 -4.16 -28.82
C PHE A 9 22.36 -4.69 -27.39
N THR A 10 23.37 -4.65 -26.52
CA THR A 10 23.27 -5.21 -25.15
C THR A 10 22.86 -4.18 -24.08
N GLY A 11 22.72 -2.90 -24.44
CA GLY A 11 22.43 -1.81 -23.48
C GLY A 11 20.96 -1.60 -23.11
N LEU A 12 20.00 -2.28 -23.74
CA LEU A 12 18.56 -1.96 -23.60
C LEU A 12 17.78 -2.82 -22.60
N LEU A 13 18.40 -3.80 -21.93
CA LEU A 13 17.68 -4.72 -21.02
C LEU A 13 17.68 -4.31 -19.53
N VAL A 14 18.24 -3.16 -19.16
CA VAL A 14 18.39 -2.72 -17.74
C VAL A 14 17.26 -1.76 -17.30
N ALA A 15 16.07 -1.82 -17.91
CA ALA A 15 15.01 -0.84 -17.65
C ALA A 15 13.69 -1.39 -17.05
N CYS A 16 13.58 -2.70 -16.76
CA CYS A 16 12.26 -3.31 -16.49
C CYS A 16 12.08 -4.01 -15.13
N GLU A 17 12.81 -3.66 -14.07
CA GLU A 17 12.64 -4.25 -12.71
C GLU A 17 12.09 -3.29 -11.64
N LYS A 18 12.08 -1.97 -11.86
CA LYS A 18 11.65 -1.01 -10.84
C LYS A 18 10.14 -1.05 -10.56
N SER A 19 9.32 -1.26 -11.59
CA SER A 19 7.86 -1.18 -11.48
C SER A 19 7.24 -2.21 -10.54
N ASP A 20 7.82 -3.41 -10.41
CA ASP A 20 7.22 -4.46 -9.58
C ASP A 20 7.57 -4.30 -8.10
N LYS A 21 8.75 -3.75 -7.80
CA LYS A 21 9.16 -3.47 -6.42
C LYS A 21 8.30 -2.37 -5.81
N ASP A 22 8.01 -1.31 -6.56
CA ASP A 22 7.20 -0.19 -6.08
C ASP A 22 5.75 -0.62 -5.77
N LYS A 23 5.14 -1.44 -6.63
CA LYS A 23 3.79 -1.98 -6.40
C LYS A 23 3.72 -2.90 -5.17
N ARG A 24 4.74 -3.74 -4.99
CA ARG A 24 4.83 -4.61 -3.80
C ARG A 24 5.01 -3.79 -2.54
N GLU A 25 5.80 -2.73 -2.60
CA GLU A 25 6.01 -1.83 -1.47
C GLU A 25 4.72 -1.08 -1.11
N GLU A 26 4.05 -0.50 -2.10
CA GLU A 26 2.76 0.19 -1.88
C GLU A 26 1.71 -0.75 -1.26
N SER A 27 1.62 -1.98 -1.76
CA SER A 27 0.75 -3.02 -1.19
C SER A 27 1.09 -3.32 0.27
N ARG A 28 2.37 -3.50 0.62
CA ARG A 28 2.79 -3.74 2.01
C ARG A 28 2.44 -2.58 2.94
N ILE A 29 2.67 -1.33 2.50
CA ILE A 29 2.33 -0.13 3.28
C ILE A 29 0.81 -0.08 3.51
N TYR A 30 0.01 -0.36 2.48
CA TYR A 30 -1.44 -0.39 2.59
C TYR A 30 -1.91 -1.45 3.59
N HIS A 31 -1.42 -2.69 3.48
CA HIS A 31 -1.82 -3.78 4.39
C HIS A 31 -1.44 -3.49 5.84
N SER A 32 -0.22 -3.01 6.10
CA SER A 32 0.22 -2.61 7.44
C SER A 32 -0.62 -1.46 8.02
N CYS A 33 -1.06 -0.51 7.18
CA CYS A 33 -1.97 0.54 7.60
C CYS A 33 -3.32 -0.01 8.07
N VAL A 34 -3.88 -0.97 7.31
CA VAL A 34 -5.18 -1.58 7.66
C VAL A 34 -5.08 -2.37 8.97
N GLU A 35 -4.00 -3.13 9.16
CA GLU A 35 -3.74 -3.86 10.41
C GLU A 35 -3.67 -2.93 11.61
N ARG A 36 -2.89 -1.84 11.53
CA ARG A 36 -2.83 -0.80 12.58
C ARG A 36 -4.19 -0.16 12.84
N GLY A 37 -4.97 0.09 11.79
CA GLY A 37 -6.33 0.63 11.93
C GLY A 37 -7.27 -0.33 12.67
N VAL A 38 -7.18 -1.63 12.41
CA VAL A 38 -7.94 -2.67 13.13
C VAL A 38 -7.54 -2.71 14.61
N GLU A 39 -6.24 -2.68 14.90
CA GLU A 39 -5.73 -2.62 16.27
C GLU A 39 -6.23 -1.37 17.00
N TYR A 40 -6.08 -0.19 16.39
CA TYR A 40 -6.61 1.06 16.93
C TYR A 40 -8.10 0.96 17.27
N PHE A 41 -8.93 0.41 16.36
CA PHE A 41 -10.36 0.27 16.62
C PHE A 41 -10.67 -0.74 17.73
N LYS A 42 -9.85 -1.78 17.91
CA LYS A 42 -9.97 -2.71 19.05
C LYS A 42 -9.61 -2.01 20.36
N GLU A 43 -8.51 -1.25 20.38
CA GLU A 43 -8.02 -0.52 21.56
C GLU A 43 -9.04 0.48 22.07
N ILE A 44 -9.67 1.26 21.18
CA ILE A 44 -10.71 2.22 21.57
C ILE A 44 -12.08 1.57 21.79
N GLY A 45 -12.16 0.23 21.73
CA GLY A 45 -13.39 -0.53 21.93
C GLY A 45 -14.46 -0.30 20.84
N SER A 46 -14.08 0.13 19.64
CA SER A 46 -14.95 0.40 18.48
C SER A 46 -14.80 -0.65 17.38
N TRP A 47 -14.61 -1.91 17.78
CA TRP A 47 -14.54 -3.09 16.91
C TRP A 47 -15.67 -4.08 17.24
N PRO A 48 -16.29 -4.78 16.26
CA PRO A 48 -16.08 -4.70 14.81
C PRO A 48 -16.79 -3.52 14.13
N THR A 49 -17.63 -2.81 14.89
CA THR A 49 -18.45 -1.70 14.41
C THR A 49 -18.15 -0.44 15.21
N LEU A 50 -18.02 0.68 14.51
CA LEU A 50 -17.73 1.97 15.12
C LEU A 50 -18.89 2.44 16.02
N LYS A 51 -18.56 2.89 17.23
CA LYS A 51 -19.53 3.37 18.22
C LYS A 51 -19.78 4.87 18.14
N SER A 52 -18.86 5.62 17.55
CA SER A 52 -18.84 7.08 17.57
C SER A 52 -19.10 7.69 16.19
N PRO A 53 -19.82 8.83 16.11
CA PRO A 53 -19.91 9.64 14.89
C PRO A 53 -18.51 10.09 14.39
N PRO A 54 -18.35 10.40 13.08
CA PRO A 54 -19.37 10.41 12.03
C PRO A 54 -19.66 9.00 11.45
N ASN A 55 -18.83 8.00 11.75
CA ASN A 55 -18.93 6.67 11.15
C ASN A 55 -19.68 5.66 12.03
N LYS A 56 -20.53 6.10 12.95
CA LYS A 56 -21.27 5.23 13.86
C LYS A 56 -22.06 4.18 13.07
N GLY A 57 -21.96 2.92 13.48
CA GLY A 57 -22.64 1.80 12.81
C GLY A 57 -21.91 1.24 11.59
N ARG A 58 -20.84 1.88 11.11
CA ARG A 58 -20.01 1.34 10.02
C ARG A 58 -19.05 0.28 10.53
N HIS A 59 -18.69 -0.66 9.66
CA HIS A 59 -17.65 -1.64 9.96
C HIS A 59 -16.28 -0.97 10.07
N ALA A 60 -15.59 -1.25 11.17
CA ALA A 60 -14.28 -0.68 11.45
C ALA A 60 -13.24 -1.02 10.36
N ILE A 61 -13.33 -2.24 9.80
CA ILE A 61 -12.44 -2.67 8.71
C ILE A 61 -12.64 -1.84 7.42
N GLU A 62 -13.88 -1.53 7.06
CA GLU A 62 -14.17 -0.72 5.86
C GLU A 62 -13.62 0.69 6.02
N VAL A 63 -13.82 1.29 7.21
CA VAL A 63 -13.29 2.62 7.51
C VAL A 63 -11.76 2.62 7.54
N ALA A 64 -11.13 1.56 8.06
CA ALA A 64 -9.67 1.42 7.99
C ALA A 64 -9.17 1.36 6.55
N GLN A 65 -9.79 0.52 5.72
CA GLN A 65 -9.45 0.42 4.30
C GLN A 65 -9.64 1.75 3.58
N GLU A 66 -10.73 2.48 3.80
CA GLU A 66 -10.98 3.79 3.19
C GLU A 66 -9.92 4.82 3.57
N ARG A 67 -9.54 4.89 4.85
CA ARG A 67 -8.51 5.83 5.30
C ARG A 67 -7.14 5.45 4.73
N CYS A 68 -6.79 4.17 4.75
CA CYS A 68 -5.51 3.68 4.22
C CYS A 68 -5.40 3.80 2.70
N LYS A 69 -6.50 3.70 1.95
CA LYS A 69 -6.51 4.02 0.51
C LYS A 69 -6.17 5.48 0.24
N ARG A 70 -6.54 6.40 1.15
CA ARG A 70 -6.27 7.84 1.00
C ARG A 70 -4.88 8.21 1.48
N GLN A 71 -4.47 7.71 2.64
CA GLN A 71 -3.25 8.11 3.35
C GLN A 71 -2.62 6.91 4.08
N PRO A 72 -2.01 5.94 3.37
CA PRO A 72 -1.55 4.68 3.97
C PRO A 72 -0.41 4.86 4.99
N LYS A 73 0.28 6.00 4.97
CA LYS A 73 1.41 6.28 5.88
C LYS A 73 0.98 6.96 7.20
N THR A 74 -0.19 7.62 7.23
CA THR A 74 -0.57 8.56 8.31
C THR A 74 -2.02 8.44 8.79
N ALA A 75 -2.81 7.50 8.24
CA ALA A 75 -4.23 7.35 8.56
C ALA A 75 -4.56 6.99 10.02
N PHE A 76 -3.62 6.36 10.73
CA PHE A 76 -3.73 5.83 12.09
C PHE A 76 -2.41 6.02 12.84
#